data_AF-A0A920LD59-F1
#
_entry.id   AF-A0A920LD59-F1
#
_cell.length_a   1.000
_cell.length_b   1.000
_cell.length_c   1.000
_cell.angle_alpha   90.00
_cell.angle_beta   90.00
_cell.angle_gamma   90.00
#
_symmetry.space_group_name_H-M   'P 1'
#
loop_
_entity.id
_entity.type
_entity.pdbx_description
1 polymer ?
#
loop_
_entity_poly.entity_id
_entity_poly.type
_entity_poly.pdbx_seq_one_letter_code
_entity_poly.pdbx_strand_id
1 'polypeptide(L)'
;MKRILFIFSLALFISCESPVNNGVSEENQAKFEQQIESFRTFTEGFSKEDVELTMSVIADDIQWSPPVYNGGETIGYDGFVEALKGYFETFDNVQFIEGEGPNLGPALSADANTAFWSGSLYSSATPTDDPSGLRVYGVWKWKHTESGAEGGNKWYGLINFNEEGKIYGFSDYMDYHGMQVQIENYIKSSQN
;
A
#
# COMPACT_ATOMS: atom_id res chain seq x y z
N MET A 1 25.95 8.53 72.59
CA MET A 1 26.46 7.79 71.42
C MET A 1 25.38 6.85 70.91
N LYS A 2 24.81 7.15 69.73
CA LYS A 2 24.19 6.19 68.80
C LYS A 2 24.00 6.96 67.48
N ARG A 3 24.94 6.78 66.56
CA ARG A 3 24.88 7.36 65.21
C ARG A 3 23.91 6.49 64.41
N ILE A 4 22.73 7.01 64.09
CA ILE A 4 21.81 6.36 63.15
C ILE A 4 22.25 6.80 61.75
N LEU A 5 22.99 5.95 61.05
CA LEU A 5 23.23 6.13 59.62
C LEU A 5 21.93 5.82 58.88
N PHE A 6 21.31 6.84 58.28
CA PHE A 6 20.30 6.66 57.24
C PHE A 6 21.00 6.24 55.95
N ILE A 7 20.94 4.94 55.63
CA ILE A 7 21.32 4.45 54.30
C ILE A 7 20.09 4.65 53.41
N PHE A 8 20.11 5.69 52.59
CA PHE A 8 19.19 5.85 51.47
C PHE A 8 19.61 4.83 50.39
N SER A 9 19.05 3.64 50.46
CA SER A 9 19.16 2.65 49.38
C SER A 9 18.39 3.17 48.17
N LEU A 10 19.13 3.77 47.23
CA LEU A 10 18.66 4.15 45.91
C LEU A 10 18.30 2.85 45.15
N ALA A 11 17.03 2.47 45.21
CA ALA A 11 16.50 1.42 44.36
C ALA A 11 16.49 1.95 42.92
N LEU A 12 17.49 1.55 42.14
CA LEU A 12 17.44 1.67 40.68
C LEU A 12 16.30 0.77 40.19
N PHE A 13 15.13 1.35 39.94
CA PHE A 13 14.10 0.73 39.13
C PHE A 13 14.63 0.67 37.70
N ILE A 14 15.41 -0.36 37.39
CA ILE A 14 15.62 -0.79 36.02
C ILE A 14 14.26 -1.35 35.58
N SER A 15 13.43 -0.47 35.03
CA SER A 15 12.27 -0.90 34.25
C SER A 15 12.83 -1.61 33.02
N CYS A 16 13.00 -2.93 33.10
CA CYS A 16 12.95 -3.72 31.88
C CYS A 16 11.53 -3.56 31.33
N GLU A 17 11.35 -2.67 30.35
CA GLU A 17 10.21 -2.81 29.44
C GLU A 17 10.31 -4.24 28.90
N SER A 18 9.39 -5.10 29.34
CA SER A 18 9.24 -6.38 28.67
C SER A 18 8.85 -6.06 27.23
N PRO A 19 9.50 -6.67 26.22
CA PRO A 19 9.09 -6.45 24.83
C PRO A 19 7.59 -6.71 24.76
N VAL A 20 6.85 -5.74 24.23
CA VAL A 20 5.41 -5.89 24.05
C VAL A 20 5.25 -7.08 23.11
N ASN A 21 4.79 -8.21 23.65
CA ASN A 21 4.52 -9.38 22.84
C ASN A 21 3.21 -9.11 22.10
N ASN A 22 3.33 -8.53 20.92
CA ASN A 22 2.21 -8.16 20.06
C ASN A 22 1.55 -9.39 19.39
N GLY A 23 2.02 -10.61 19.70
CA GLY A 23 1.57 -11.84 19.05
C GLY A 23 2.06 -12.00 17.62
N VAL A 24 3.04 -11.22 17.18
CA VAL A 24 3.65 -11.25 15.84
C VAL A 24 5.15 -11.53 16.00
N SER A 25 5.69 -12.47 15.22
CA SER A 25 7.12 -12.80 15.23
C SER A 25 7.98 -11.74 14.52
N GLU A 26 9.26 -11.66 14.86
CA GLU A 26 10.23 -10.79 14.15
C GLU A 26 10.33 -11.16 12.66
N GLU A 27 10.19 -12.43 12.32
CA GLU A 27 10.16 -12.94 10.94
C GLU A 27 8.93 -12.40 10.17
N ASN A 28 7.74 -12.49 10.77
CA ASN A 28 6.52 -11.96 10.16
C ASN A 28 6.58 -10.42 10.04
N GLN A 29 7.21 -9.74 11.01
CA GLN A 29 7.44 -8.30 10.90
C GLN A 29 8.38 -7.97 9.73
N ALA A 30 9.51 -8.67 9.59
CA ALA A 30 10.45 -8.46 8.50
C ALA A 30 9.81 -8.75 7.12
N LYS A 31 9.02 -9.81 7.01
CA LYS A 31 8.28 -10.15 5.79
C LYS A 31 7.23 -9.09 5.43
N PHE A 32 6.54 -8.53 6.42
CA PHE A 32 5.60 -7.42 6.20
C PHE A 32 6.31 -6.17 5.64
N GLU A 33 7.46 -5.79 6.21
CA GLU A 33 8.25 -4.65 5.72
C GLU A 33 8.75 -4.88 4.28
N GLN A 34 9.23 -6.09 3.96
CA GLN A 34 9.64 -6.44 2.60
C GLN A 34 8.51 -6.30 1.58
N GLN A 35 7.28 -6.67 1.95
CA GLN A 35 6.11 -6.56 1.08
C GLN A 35 5.69 -5.10 0.84
N ILE A 36 5.81 -4.26 1.86
CA ILE A 36 5.63 -2.81 1.72
C ILE A 36 6.63 -2.24 0.72
N GLU A 37 7.91 -2.60 0.84
CA GLU A 37 8.95 -2.13 -0.10
C GLU A 37 8.72 -2.65 -1.53
N SER A 38 8.20 -3.87 -1.67
CA SER A 38 7.83 -4.41 -2.98
C SER A 38 6.68 -3.61 -3.60
N PHE A 39 5.66 -3.26 -2.80
CA PHE A 39 4.58 -2.38 -3.26
C PHE A 39 5.05 -0.95 -3.56
N ARG A 40 5.98 -0.40 -2.78
CA ARG A 40 6.58 0.92 -3.06
C ARG A 40 7.40 0.91 -4.34
N THR A 41 8.12 -0.18 -4.63
CA THR A 41 8.81 -0.37 -5.91
C THR A 41 7.80 -0.40 -7.06
N PHE A 42 6.66 -1.07 -6.88
CA PHE A 42 5.56 -1.07 -7.84
C PHE A 42 5.05 0.34 -8.13
N THR A 43 4.74 1.13 -7.09
CA THR A 43 4.23 2.52 -7.25
C THR A 43 5.30 3.49 -7.76
N GLU A 44 6.58 3.27 -7.43
CA GLU A 44 7.72 4.01 -7.98
C GLU A 44 7.87 3.76 -9.48
N GLY A 45 7.74 2.51 -9.93
CA GLY A 45 7.71 2.17 -11.35
C GLY A 45 6.59 2.90 -12.09
N PHE A 46 5.40 2.95 -11.49
CA PHE A 46 4.29 3.75 -12.03
C PHE A 46 4.64 5.24 -12.14
N SER A 47 5.23 5.82 -11.10
CA SER A 47 5.62 7.23 -11.11
C SER A 47 6.73 7.59 -12.09
N LYS A 48 7.52 6.60 -12.51
CA LYS A 48 8.59 6.76 -13.49
C LYS A 48 8.18 6.32 -14.90
N GLU A 49 6.96 5.81 -15.05
CA GLU A 49 6.50 5.14 -16.27
C GLU A 49 7.48 4.03 -16.71
N ASP A 50 8.08 3.35 -15.73
CA ASP A 50 9.11 2.33 -15.92
C ASP A 50 8.52 0.92 -15.80
N VAL A 51 8.21 0.33 -16.95
CA VAL A 51 7.63 -1.02 -17.03
C VAL A 51 8.56 -2.06 -16.42
N GLU A 52 9.87 -1.95 -16.59
CA GLU A 52 10.82 -2.93 -16.05
C GLU A 52 10.84 -2.87 -14.53
N LEU A 53 10.86 -1.66 -13.96
CA LEU A 53 10.81 -1.47 -12.50
C LEU A 53 9.49 -1.97 -11.92
N THR A 54 8.36 -1.61 -12.53
CA THR A 54 7.04 -2.10 -12.08
C THR A 54 6.97 -3.62 -12.12
N MET A 55 7.41 -4.25 -13.20
CA MET A 55 7.32 -5.70 -13.37
C MET A 55 8.38 -6.47 -12.55
N SER A 56 9.43 -5.82 -12.06
CA SER A 56 10.47 -6.46 -11.24
C SER A 56 9.94 -7.11 -9.94
N VAL A 57 8.80 -6.60 -9.45
CA VAL A 57 8.11 -7.07 -8.24
C VAL A 57 6.82 -7.83 -8.53
N ILE A 58 6.50 -8.10 -9.80
CA ILE A 58 5.35 -8.91 -10.22
C ILE A 58 5.82 -10.33 -10.52
N ALA A 59 5.06 -11.32 -10.08
CA ALA A 59 5.30 -12.72 -10.39
C ALA A 59 4.74 -13.08 -11.78
N ASP A 60 5.41 -14.00 -12.48
CA ASP A 60 5.01 -14.45 -13.83
C ASP A 60 3.63 -15.14 -13.84
N ASP A 61 3.15 -15.61 -12.68
CA ASP A 61 1.86 -16.28 -12.48
C ASP A 61 0.77 -15.36 -11.90
N ILE A 62 0.97 -14.04 -11.94
CA ILE A 62 0.04 -13.02 -11.44
C ILE A 62 -1.42 -13.30 -11.83
N GLN A 63 -2.30 -13.17 -10.84
CA GLN A 63 -3.75 -13.16 -10.98
C GLN A 63 -4.27 -11.77 -10.58
N TRP A 64 -4.58 -10.94 -11.56
CA TRP A 64 -5.00 -9.56 -11.34
C TRP A 64 -6.52 -9.40 -11.51
N SER A 65 -7.21 -8.88 -10.49
CA SER A 65 -8.61 -8.45 -10.55
C SER A 65 -8.65 -6.93 -10.73
N PRO A 66 -8.92 -6.41 -11.95
CA PRO A 66 -8.84 -4.99 -12.23
C PRO A 66 -10.03 -4.21 -11.61
N PRO A 67 -9.92 -2.87 -11.50
CA PRO A 67 -11.00 -2.04 -10.96
C PRO A 67 -12.12 -1.74 -11.98
N VAL A 68 -12.04 -2.33 -13.18
CA VAL A 68 -13.03 -2.20 -14.25
C VAL A 68 -13.76 -3.53 -14.42
N TYR A 69 -15.06 -3.46 -14.69
CA TYR A 69 -15.85 -4.68 -14.93
C TYR A 69 -15.33 -5.42 -16.17
N ASN A 70 -14.88 -6.65 -15.96
CA ASN A 70 -14.37 -7.55 -17.00
C ASN A 70 -15.07 -8.93 -16.97
N GLY A 71 -16.26 -9.03 -16.37
CA GLY A 71 -16.94 -10.31 -16.13
C GLY A 71 -16.58 -10.99 -14.80
N GLY A 72 -15.69 -10.39 -14.00
CA GLY A 72 -15.25 -10.94 -12.71
C GLY A 72 -14.13 -11.97 -12.86
N GLU A 73 -13.41 -11.93 -13.98
CA GLU A 73 -12.28 -12.81 -14.27
C GLU A 73 -10.97 -12.17 -13.80
N THR A 74 -9.97 -13.00 -13.52
CA THR A 74 -8.59 -12.51 -13.28
C THR A 74 -7.84 -12.41 -14.59
N ILE A 75 -6.92 -11.46 -14.66
CA ILE A 75 -6.05 -11.18 -15.78
C ILE A 75 -4.64 -11.69 -15.44
N GLY A 76 -4.04 -12.42 -16.37
CA GLY A 76 -2.68 -12.95 -16.25
C GLY A 76 -1.60 -11.92 -16.62
N TYR A 77 -0.34 -12.37 -16.58
CA TYR A 77 0.85 -11.54 -16.79
C TYR A 77 0.79 -10.65 -18.05
N ASP A 78 0.54 -11.22 -19.23
CA ASP A 78 0.54 -10.44 -20.48
C ASP A 78 -0.53 -9.35 -20.48
N GLY A 79 -1.73 -9.66 -19.99
CA GLY A 79 -2.82 -8.69 -19.88
C GLY A 79 -2.54 -7.61 -18.82
N PHE A 80 -1.82 -7.96 -17.75
CA PHE A 80 -1.36 -6.99 -16.76
C PHE A 80 -0.36 -6.00 -17.38
N VAL A 81 0.61 -6.50 -18.16
CA VAL A 81 1.60 -5.67 -18.87
C VAL A 81 0.92 -4.78 -19.92
N GLU A 82 -0.07 -5.28 -20.65
CA GLU A 82 -0.85 -4.48 -21.60
C GLU A 82 -1.61 -3.34 -20.90
N ALA A 83 -2.27 -3.63 -19.78
CA ALA A 83 -2.97 -2.62 -19.00
C ALA A 83 -2.01 -1.56 -18.42
N LEU A 84 -0.86 -1.98 -17.91
CA LEU A 84 0.19 -1.10 -17.41
C LEU A 84 0.64 -0.10 -18.48
N LYS A 85 0.95 -0.59 -19.68
CA LYS A 85 1.33 0.25 -20.82
C LYS A 85 0.22 1.21 -21.21
N GLY A 86 -1.03 0.74 -21.21
CA GLY A 86 -2.19 1.60 -21.48
C GLY A 86 -2.33 2.74 -20.46
N TYR A 87 -2.06 2.49 -19.18
CA TYR A 87 -2.02 3.55 -18.17
C TYR A 87 -0.90 4.56 -18.45
N PHE A 88 0.31 4.10 -18.79
CA PHE A 88 1.45 4.99 -19.09
C PHE A 88 1.26 5.79 -20.38
N GLU A 89 0.51 5.26 -21.35
CA GLU A 89 0.16 6.01 -22.57
C GLU A 89 -0.94 7.07 -22.33
N THR A 90 -1.82 6.84 -21.34
CA THR A 90 -3.00 7.68 -21.11
C THR A 90 -2.77 8.75 -20.02
N PHE A 91 -1.87 8.48 -19.09
CA PHE A 91 -1.65 9.31 -17.91
C PHE A 91 -0.17 9.56 -17.67
N ASP A 92 0.16 10.84 -17.47
CA ASP A 92 1.47 11.31 -17.03
C ASP A 92 1.48 11.59 -15.52
N ASN A 93 2.67 11.66 -14.93
CA ASN A 93 2.89 12.09 -13.54
C ASN A 93 2.03 11.30 -12.52
N VAL A 94 1.85 10.00 -12.76
CA VAL A 94 1.07 9.15 -11.87
C VAL A 94 1.79 9.03 -10.53
N GLN A 95 1.09 9.27 -9.41
CA GLN A 95 1.66 9.16 -8.07
C GLN A 95 0.68 8.46 -7.13
N PHE A 96 1.18 7.57 -6.28
CA PHE A 96 0.39 7.01 -5.19
C PHE A 96 0.70 7.74 -3.88
N ILE A 97 -0.32 8.34 -3.28
CA ILE A 97 -0.21 8.96 -1.96
C ILE A 97 -0.73 7.97 -0.92
N GLU A 98 0.20 7.30 -0.24
CA GLU A 98 -0.07 6.35 0.84
C GLU A 98 -0.95 7.00 1.92
N GLY A 99 -2.05 6.34 2.27
CA GLY A 99 -2.87 6.71 3.42
C GLY A 99 -3.76 7.96 3.24
N GLU A 100 -3.72 8.68 2.12
CA GLU A 100 -4.53 9.89 1.95
C GLU A 100 -6.03 9.57 2.13
N GLY A 101 -6.65 10.11 3.19
CA GLY A 101 -8.01 9.75 3.60
C GLY A 101 -8.31 10.02 5.08
N PRO A 102 -9.49 9.60 5.60
CA PRO A 102 -9.96 9.94 6.95
C PRO A 102 -9.12 9.31 8.08
N ASN A 103 -8.28 8.34 7.77
CA ASN A 103 -7.45 7.61 8.73
C ASN A 103 -6.03 8.21 8.86
N LEU A 104 -5.59 9.05 7.92
CA LEU A 104 -4.44 9.93 8.13
C LEU A 104 -4.92 11.21 8.83
N GLY A 105 -4.77 11.25 10.15
CA GLY A 105 -4.76 12.53 10.86
C GLY A 105 -3.53 13.34 10.44
N PRO A 106 -3.56 14.69 10.52
CA PRO A 106 -2.45 15.58 10.11
C PRO A 106 -1.15 15.43 10.93
N ALA A 107 -1.00 14.37 11.72
CA ALA A 107 0.09 14.13 12.67
C ALA A 107 0.85 12.81 12.43
N LEU A 108 0.53 12.04 11.39
CA LEU A 108 1.20 10.76 11.11
C LEU A 108 2.09 10.89 9.86
N SER A 109 3.36 10.53 9.99
CA SER A 109 4.31 10.49 8.87
C SER A 109 4.04 9.28 7.97
N ALA A 110 4.31 9.42 6.67
CA ALA A 110 4.29 8.30 5.71
C ALA A 110 5.22 7.14 6.17
N ASP A 111 6.33 7.48 6.83
CA ASP A 111 7.33 6.54 7.37
C ASP A 111 6.79 5.59 8.45
N ALA A 112 5.57 5.80 8.96
CA ALA A 112 4.96 4.94 9.97
C ALA A 112 4.16 3.77 9.37
N ASN A 113 4.26 3.50 8.05
CA ASN A 113 3.54 2.43 7.34
C ASN A 113 2.03 2.46 7.60
N THR A 114 1.47 3.65 7.81
CA THR A 114 0.09 3.86 8.26
C THR A 114 -0.96 3.60 7.20
N ALA A 115 -0.51 3.30 5.98
CA ALA A 115 -1.32 2.93 4.82
C ALA A 115 -1.42 1.40 4.63
N PHE A 116 -0.81 0.58 5.50
CA PHE A 116 -0.66 -0.86 5.30
C PHE A 116 -1.17 -1.69 6.48
N TRP A 117 -1.87 -2.80 6.18
CA TRP A 117 -2.27 -3.80 7.18
C TRP A 117 -2.14 -5.20 6.64
N SER A 118 -1.71 -6.13 7.49
CA SER A 118 -1.77 -7.55 7.20
C SER A 118 -2.20 -8.36 8.43
N GLY A 119 -2.45 -9.65 8.25
CA GLY A 119 -2.96 -10.54 9.29
C GLY A 119 -4.41 -10.25 9.74
N SER A 120 -4.90 -11.00 10.71
CA SER A 120 -6.21 -10.80 11.33
C SER A 120 -6.28 -11.41 12.73
N LEU A 121 -5.47 -10.92 13.67
CA LEU A 121 -5.41 -11.45 15.05
C LEU A 121 -6.74 -11.36 15.82
N TYR A 122 -7.67 -10.50 15.40
CA TYR A 122 -9.00 -10.38 16.00
C TYR A 122 -10.04 -11.36 15.43
N SER A 123 -9.81 -11.96 14.26
CA SER A 123 -10.74 -12.91 13.68
C SER A 123 -10.72 -14.21 14.48
N SER A 124 -11.81 -14.54 15.17
CA SER A 124 -11.91 -15.82 15.88
C SER A 124 -12.08 -17.02 14.95
N ALA A 125 -12.58 -16.79 13.72
CA ALA A 125 -12.77 -17.84 12.73
C ALA A 125 -11.49 -18.15 11.95
N THR A 126 -10.66 -17.12 11.70
CA THR A 126 -9.46 -17.19 10.86
C THR A 126 -8.33 -16.30 11.41
N PRO A 127 -7.89 -16.51 12.67
CA PRO A 127 -6.80 -15.72 13.23
C PRO A 127 -5.50 -16.03 12.48
N THR A 128 -4.77 -15.00 12.11
CA THR A 128 -3.46 -15.15 11.45
C THR A 128 -2.58 -13.94 11.72
N ASP A 129 -1.30 -14.17 11.99
CA ASP A 129 -0.24 -13.17 12.00
C ASP A 129 0.62 -13.21 10.73
N ASP A 130 0.31 -14.11 9.79
CA ASP A 130 0.99 -14.22 8.50
C ASP A 130 0.74 -12.95 7.67
N PRO A 131 1.80 -12.25 7.24
CA PRO A 131 1.66 -11.01 6.51
C PRO A 131 1.39 -11.18 5.01
N SER A 132 1.34 -12.41 4.46
CA SER A 132 1.26 -12.69 3.01
C SER A 132 0.08 -12.07 2.25
N GLY A 133 -0.92 -11.53 2.94
CA GLY A 133 -2.01 -10.73 2.35
C GLY A 133 -1.98 -9.27 2.82
N LEU A 134 -1.30 -8.41 2.06
CA LEU A 134 -1.22 -6.98 2.32
C LEU A 134 -2.51 -6.28 1.88
N ARG A 135 -3.02 -5.43 2.76
CA ARG A 135 -4.06 -4.44 2.46
C ARG A 135 -3.42 -3.07 2.47
N VAL A 136 -3.68 -2.30 1.43
CA VAL A 136 -3.16 -0.94 1.29
C VAL A 136 -4.26 0.02 0.85
N TYR A 137 -4.24 1.25 1.35
CA TYR A 137 -5.11 2.31 0.84
C TYR A 137 -4.37 3.62 0.62
N GLY A 138 -4.90 4.42 -0.29
CA GLY A 138 -4.36 5.74 -0.60
C GLY A 138 -5.11 6.40 -1.74
N VAL A 139 -4.47 7.37 -2.37
CA VAL A 139 -5.01 8.09 -3.52
C VAL A 139 -4.01 8.07 -4.66
N TRP A 140 -4.42 7.58 -5.82
CA TRP A 140 -3.69 7.80 -7.07
C TRP A 140 -3.96 9.20 -7.57
N LYS A 141 -2.92 9.99 -7.80
CA LYS A 141 -2.95 11.25 -8.54
C LYS A 141 -2.42 11.01 -9.95
N TRP A 142 -2.93 11.75 -10.91
CA TRP A 142 -2.56 11.57 -12.31
C TRP A 142 -2.86 12.85 -13.10
N LYS A 143 -2.21 12.96 -14.25
CA LYS A 143 -2.53 13.93 -15.29
C LYS A 143 -2.88 13.18 -16.57
N HIS A 144 -4.03 13.44 -17.15
CA HIS A 144 -4.42 12.87 -18.44
C HIS A 144 -3.59 13.50 -19.55
N THR A 145 -2.87 12.68 -20.31
CA THR A 145 -1.85 13.11 -21.27
C THR A 145 -2.45 13.99 -22.38
N GLU A 146 -3.60 13.59 -22.95
CA GLU A 146 -4.20 14.29 -24.09
C GLU A 146 -4.83 15.63 -23.71
N SER A 147 -5.61 15.67 -22.62
CA SER A 147 -6.36 16.88 -22.25
C SER A 147 -5.60 17.78 -21.29
N GLY A 148 -4.58 17.27 -20.59
CA GLY A 148 -3.91 17.95 -19.49
C GLY A 148 -4.74 18.02 -18.20
N ALA A 149 -5.89 17.34 -18.14
CA ALA A 149 -6.72 17.29 -16.93
C ALA A 149 -5.96 16.60 -15.79
N GLU A 150 -5.91 17.22 -14.63
CA GLU A 150 -5.36 16.59 -13.42
C GLU A 150 -6.50 16.05 -12.55
N GLY A 151 -6.26 14.92 -11.89
CA GLY A 151 -7.27 14.29 -11.06
C GLY A 151 -6.70 13.33 -10.03
N GLY A 152 -7.60 12.64 -9.32
CA GLY A 152 -7.21 11.59 -8.42
C GLY A 152 -8.34 10.68 -7.99
N ASN A 153 -8.01 9.45 -7.62
CA ASN A 153 -8.97 8.44 -7.19
C ASN A 153 -8.53 7.79 -5.89
N LYS A 154 -9.46 7.69 -4.95
CA LYS A 154 -9.29 6.83 -3.78
C LYS A 154 -9.19 5.39 -4.24
N TRP A 155 -8.27 4.67 -3.63
CA TRP A 155 -7.93 3.32 -4.03
C TRP A 155 -7.65 2.45 -2.83
N TYR A 156 -8.04 1.18 -2.95
CA TYR A 156 -7.77 0.13 -1.97
C TYR A 156 -7.27 -1.12 -2.70
N GLY A 157 -6.17 -1.70 -2.23
CA GLY A 157 -5.55 -2.89 -2.80
C GLY A 157 -5.59 -4.07 -1.85
N LEU A 158 -5.89 -5.25 -2.40
CA LEU A 158 -5.62 -6.55 -1.78
C LEU A 158 -4.49 -7.22 -2.55
N ILE A 159 -3.35 -7.45 -1.90
CA ILE A 159 -2.12 -7.87 -2.57
C ILE A 159 -1.56 -9.11 -1.87
N ASN A 160 -1.30 -10.15 -2.66
CA ASN A 160 -0.70 -11.38 -2.19
C ASN A 160 0.71 -11.55 -2.75
N PHE A 161 1.62 -11.98 -1.88
CA PHE A 161 3.03 -12.13 -2.19
C PHE A 161 3.47 -13.59 -2.09
N ASN A 162 4.33 -14.02 -3.00
CA ASN A 162 4.96 -15.33 -2.95
C ASN A 162 6.17 -15.31 -1.99
N GLU A 163 6.88 -16.44 -1.87
CA GLU A 163 8.05 -16.56 -0.98
C GLU A 163 9.22 -15.65 -1.37
N GLU A 164 9.29 -15.21 -2.64
CA GLU A 164 10.30 -14.26 -3.13
C GLU A 164 9.94 -12.80 -2.82
N GLY A 165 8.75 -12.53 -2.28
CA GLY A 165 8.24 -11.19 -2.07
C GLY A 165 7.66 -10.55 -3.34
N LYS A 166 7.38 -11.33 -4.39
CA LYS A 166 6.73 -10.83 -5.61
C LYS A 166 5.21 -10.94 -5.52
N ILE A 167 4.52 -9.98 -6.12
CA ILE A 167 3.06 -9.91 -6.20
C ILE A 167 2.55 -10.98 -7.18
N TYR A 168 1.79 -11.96 -6.68
CA TYR A 168 1.14 -12.99 -7.50
C TYR A 168 -0.38 -12.90 -7.49
N GLY A 169 -0.97 -12.17 -6.53
CA GLY A 169 -2.39 -11.88 -6.49
C GLY A 169 -2.59 -10.39 -6.25
N PHE A 170 -3.43 -9.75 -7.05
CA PHE A 170 -3.65 -8.32 -6.93
C PHE A 170 -5.10 -7.97 -7.26
N SER A 171 -5.82 -7.34 -6.34
CA SER A 171 -7.17 -6.82 -6.58
C SER A 171 -7.24 -5.32 -6.30
N ASP A 172 -7.69 -4.56 -7.29
CA ASP A 172 -7.87 -3.12 -7.21
C ASP A 172 -9.33 -2.75 -6.95
N TYR A 173 -9.56 -1.91 -5.95
CA TYR A 173 -10.86 -1.31 -5.69
C TYR A 173 -10.77 0.21 -5.80
N MET A 174 -11.32 0.76 -6.88
CA MET A 174 -11.46 2.19 -7.10
C MET A 174 -12.62 2.49 -8.05
N ASP A 175 -13.09 3.75 -8.06
CA ASP A 175 -14.05 4.22 -9.05
C ASP A 175 -13.33 4.57 -10.36
N TYR A 176 -13.19 3.58 -11.24
CA TYR A 176 -12.58 3.77 -12.56
C TYR A 176 -13.39 4.75 -13.42
N HIS A 177 -14.73 4.70 -13.38
CA HIS A 177 -15.56 5.61 -14.17
C HIS A 177 -15.43 7.07 -13.72
N GLY A 178 -15.22 7.28 -12.41
CA GLY A 178 -14.96 8.60 -11.82
C GLY A 178 -13.74 9.32 -12.42
N MET A 179 -12.77 8.59 -12.98
CA MET A 179 -11.64 9.17 -13.72
C MET A 179 -12.10 9.92 -14.97
N GLN A 180 -12.91 9.24 -15.79
CA GLN A 180 -13.44 9.79 -17.03
C GLN A 180 -14.30 11.03 -16.75
N VAL A 181 -15.12 10.99 -15.69
CA VAL A 181 -15.94 12.13 -15.29
C VAL A 181 -15.08 13.35 -14.93
N GLN A 182 -13.96 13.17 -14.23
CA GLN A 182 -13.02 14.25 -13.91
C GLN A 182 -12.42 14.87 -15.19
N ILE A 183 -11.98 14.04 -16.14
CA ILE A 183 -11.44 14.48 -17.43
C ILE A 183 -12.47 15.28 -18.23
N GLU A 184 -13.69 14.77 -18.34
CA GLU A 184 -14.76 15.44 -19.09
C GLU A 184 -15.16 16.78 -18.48
N ASN A 185 -15.20 16.86 -17.14
CA ASN A 185 -15.51 18.10 -16.45
C ASN A 185 -14.43 19.16 -16.68
N TYR A 186 -13.15 18.77 -16.68
CA TYR A 186 -12.05 19.65 -17.03
C TYR A 186 -12.24 20.21 -18.46
N ILE A 187 -12.42 19.33 -19.45
CA ILE A 187 -12.58 19.73 -20.87
C ILE A 187 -13.75 20.69 -21.05
N LYS A 188 -14.91 20.41 -20.43
CA LYS A 188 -16.09 21.30 -20.49
C LYS A 188 -15.80 22.67 -19.87
N SER A 189 -15.03 22.71 -18.79
CA SER A 189 -14.68 23.97 -18.12
C SER A 189 -13.68 24.81 -18.91
N SER A 190 -12.78 24.19 -19.67
CA SER A 190 -11.75 24.87 -20.48
C SER A 190 -12.25 25.44 -21.80
N GLN A 191 -13.49 25.11 -22.19
CA GLN A 191 -14.14 25.64 -23.41
C GLN A 191 -14.96 26.91 -23.17
N ASN A 192 -15.10 27.35 -21.91
CA ASN A 192 -15.79 28.59 -21.51
C ASN A 192 -14.79 29.69 -21.15
#